data_AF-A0A086ZDU5-F1
#
_entry.id   AF-A0A086ZDU5-F1
#
_cell.length_a   1.000
_cell.length_b   1.000
_cell.length_c   1.000
_cell.angle_alpha   90.00
_cell.angle_beta   90.00
_cell.angle_gamma   90.00
#
_symmetry.space_group_name_H-M   'P 1'
#
loop_
_entity.id
_entity.type
_entity.pdbx_description
1 polymer ?
#
loop_
_entity_poly.entity_id
_entity_poly.type
_entity_poly.pdbx_seq_one_letter_code
_entity_poly.pdbx_strand_id
1 'polypeptide(L)'
;MADNDNTVLDLRPEADTIKGHLLRLGLRWEYTDRDETETWADSDKMLRAVFATKSPDSVAFTDLKANTVRTIPAADLATITEIRTSTSDPIGA
;
A
#
# COMPACT_ATOMS: atom_id res chain seq x y z
N MET A 1 30.68 7.37 30.27
CA MET A 1 30.47 7.41 28.80
C MET A 1 28.97 7.24 28.62
N ALA A 2 28.25 8.29 28.26
CA ALA A 2 26.83 8.18 27.96
C ALA A 2 26.72 7.73 26.50
N ASP A 3 26.07 6.59 26.25
CA ASP A 3 25.70 6.17 24.89
C ASP A 3 24.77 7.22 24.30
N ASN A 4 25.27 7.96 23.32
CA ASN A 4 24.53 8.96 22.55
C ASN A 4 23.77 8.31 21.36
N ASP A 5 23.25 7.09 21.53
CA ASP A 5 22.58 6.35 20.46
C ASP A 5 21.07 6.64 20.36
N ASN A 6 20.65 7.87 20.67
CA ASN A 6 19.23 8.25 20.58
C ASN A 6 18.96 9.50 19.72
N THR A 7 19.74 9.68 18.65
CA THR A 7 19.58 10.80 17.70
C THR A 7 18.76 10.47 16.45
N VAL A 8 18.26 9.24 16.32
CA VAL A 8 17.48 8.79 15.15
C VAL A 8 15.98 8.96 15.41
N LEU A 9 15.34 9.86 14.66
CA LEU A 9 13.88 9.96 14.55
C LEU A 9 13.40 9.06 13.40
N ASP A 10 12.89 7.88 13.74
CA ASP A 10 12.29 6.97 12.77
C ASP A 10 10.80 7.30 12.56
N LEU A 11 10.45 7.79 11.37
CA LEU A 11 9.07 8.14 10.99
C LEU A 11 8.37 7.03 10.21
N ARG A 12 9.00 5.86 10.05
CA ARG A 12 8.38 4.73 9.35
C ARG A 12 7.20 4.21 10.16
N PRO A 13 6.07 3.87 9.51
CA PRO A 13 4.97 3.22 10.22
C PRO A 13 5.39 1.82 10.68
N GLU A 14 4.64 1.28 11.64
CA GLU A 14 4.79 -0.10 12.07
C GLU A 14 4.62 -1.07 10.89
N ALA A 15 5.54 -2.05 10.81
CA ALA A 15 5.68 -2.91 9.64
C ALA A 15 4.43 -3.74 9.33
N ASP A 16 3.71 -4.20 10.36
CA ASP A 16 2.53 -5.07 10.22
C ASP A 16 1.20 -4.30 10.20
N THR A 17 1.23 -3.04 9.74
CA THR A 17 0.04 -2.24 9.46
C THR A 17 -0.24 -2.25 7.96
N ILE A 18 -1.48 -1.95 7.55
CA ILE A 18 -1.82 -1.77 6.14
C ILE A 18 -0.85 -0.77 5.48
N LYS A 19 -0.57 0.35 6.13
CA LYS A 19 0.36 1.38 5.62
C LYS A 19 1.78 0.85 5.47
N GLY A 20 2.26 0.08 6.46
CA GLY A 20 3.57 -0.59 6.39
C GLY A 20 3.67 -1.55 5.20
N HIS A 21 2.65 -2.37 4.98
CA HIS A 21 2.58 -3.28 3.84
C HIS A 21 2.49 -2.54 2.50
N LEU A 22 1.69 -1.47 2.40
CA LEU A 22 1.59 -0.66 1.17
C LEU A 22 2.92 0.00 0.81
N LEU A 23 3.64 0.57 1.78
CA LEU A 23 4.98 1.13 1.57
C LEU A 23 5.98 0.05 1.14
N ARG A 24 5.96 -1.12 1.80
CA ARG A 24 6.79 -2.28 1.42
C ARG A 24 6.53 -2.73 -0.03
N LEU A 25 5.29 -2.62 -0.49
CA LEU A 25 4.87 -2.97 -1.86
C LEU A 25 5.14 -1.84 -2.88
N GLY A 26 5.67 -0.69 -2.43
CA GLY A 26 6.06 0.43 -3.30
C GLY A 26 5.00 1.51 -3.49
N LEU A 27 3.82 1.39 -2.86
CA LEU A 27 2.78 2.42 -2.95
C LEU A 27 3.10 3.61 -2.04
N ARG A 28 2.69 4.80 -2.47
CA ARG A 28 2.80 6.06 -1.72
C ARG A 28 1.43 6.59 -1.36
N TRP A 29 1.31 7.23 -0.20
CA TRP A 29 0.08 7.91 0.20
C TRP A 29 -0.22 9.06 -0.77
N GLU A 30 -1.49 9.22 -1.14
CA GLU A 30 -1.93 10.36 -1.97
C GLU A 30 -2.87 11.29 -1.20
N TYR A 31 -3.97 10.77 -0.69
CA TYR A 31 -4.95 11.58 0.06
C TYR A 31 -5.88 10.71 0.92
N THR A 32 -6.59 11.38 1.82
CA THR A 32 -7.74 10.83 2.55
C THR A 32 -8.98 11.65 2.21
N ASP A 33 -10.09 11.00 1.87
CA ASP A 33 -11.34 11.70 1.56
C ASP A 33 -12.17 12.03 2.81
N ARG A 34 -13.33 12.67 2.59
CA ARG A 34 -14.25 13.07 3.65
C ARG A 34 -14.95 11.89 4.33
N ASP A 35 -14.99 10.74 3.67
CA ASP A 35 -15.57 9.50 4.20
C ASP A 35 -14.48 8.64 4.88
N GLU A 36 -13.34 9.27 5.20
CA GLU A 36 -12.21 8.67 5.89
C GLU A 36 -11.64 7.44 5.18
N THR A 37 -11.65 7.48 3.85
CA THR A 37 -11.00 6.48 3.00
C THR A 37 -9.63 6.99 2.56
N GLU A 38 -8.60 6.17 2.75
CA GLU A 38 -7.24 6.46 2.31
C GLU A 38 -6.99 5.92 0.91
N THR A 39 -6.36 6.75 0.07
CA THR A 39 -5.90 6.39 -1.28
C THR A 39 -4.38 6.42 -1.34
N TRP A 40 -3.83 5.35 -1.92
CA TRP A 40 -2.41 5.14 -2.12
C TRP A 40 -2.15 4.72 -3.57
N ALA A 41 -0.99 5.06 -4.13
CA ALA A 41 -0.68 4.77 -5.53
C ALA A 41 0.78 4.41 -5.79
N ASP A 42 0.98 3.58 -6.80
CA ASP A 42 2.23 3.42 -7.53
C ASP A 42 1.96 3.84 -8.99
N SER A 43 2.39 5.06 -9.32
CA SER A 43 2.14 5.68 -10.62
C SER A 43 2.87 4.97 -11.76
N ASP A 44 4.05 4.39 -11.49
CA ASP A 44 4.85 3.70 -12.50
C ASP A 44 4.16 2.39 -12.91
N LYS A 45 3.52 1.72 -11.95
CA LYS A 45 2.70 0.54 -12.21
C LYS A 45 1.26 0.85 -12.60
N MET A 46 0.83 2.11 -12.63
CA MET A 46 -0.58 2.48 -12.78
C MET A 46 -1.48 1.73 -11.78
N LEU A 47 -1.07 1.66 -10.52
CA LEU A 47 -1.74 0.94 -9.44
C LEU A 47 -2.30 1.92 -8.41
N ARG A 48 -3.53 1.66 -7.94
CA ARG A 48 -4.12 2.36 -6.80
C ARG A 48 -4.60 1.37 -5.74
N ALA A 49 -4.38 1.67 -4.47
CA ALA A 49 -4.95 0.96 -3.33
C ALA A 49 -5.85 1.90 -2.52
N VAL A 50 -6.99 1.37 -2.05
CA VAL A 50 -8.00 2.12 -1.31
C VAL A 50 -8.49 1.29 -0.12
N PHE A 51 -8.59 1.90 1.06
CA PHE A 51 -9.18 1.26 2.25
C PHE A 51 -9.79 2.29 3.20
N ALA A 52 -10.83 1.88 3.94
CA ALA A 52 -11.45 2.69 4.98
C ALA A 52 -10.53 2.79 6.21
N THR A 53 -10.34 3.98 6.77
CA THR A 53 -9.44 4.12 7.94
C THR A 53 -10.11 3.72 9.26
N LYS A 54 -11.44 3.80 9.34
CA LYS A 54 -12.20 3.23 10.47
C LYS A 54 -12.36 1.74 10.28
N SER A 55 -11.63 0.98 11.11
CA SER A 55 -11.70 -0.49 11.17
C SER A 55 -11.49 -1.17 9.81
N PRO A 56 -10.35 -0.95 9.13
CA PRO A 56 -10.09 -1.59 7.84
C PRO A 56 -10.00 -3.11 7.99
N ASP A 57 -10.82 -3.82 7.21
CA ASP A 57 -10.79 -5.27 7.08
C ASP A 57 -10.16 -5.73 5.76
N SER A 58 -10.01 -4.82 4.80
CA SER A 58 -9.61 -5.11 3.44
C SER A 58 -9.05 -3.89 2.71
N VAL A 59 -8.33 -4.15 1.61
CA VAL A 59 -7.77 -3.14 0.71
C VAL A 59 -8.16 -3.49 -0.72
N ALA A 60 -8.73 -2.53 -1.44
CA ALA A 60 -9.06 -2.66 -2.84
C ALA A 60 -7.89 -2.16 -3.71
N PHE A 61 -7.27 -3.05 -4.47
CA PHE A 61 -6.23 -2.73 -5.44
C PHE A 61 -6.84 -2.62 -6.84
N THR A 62 -6.56 -1.52 -7.55
CA THR A 62 -7.02 -1.25 -8.91
C THR A 62 -5.82 -1.15 -9.85
N ASP A 63 -5.77 -2.01 -10.87
CA ASP A 63 -4.99 -1.75 -12.07
C ASP A 63 -5.72 -0.65 -12.86
N LEU A 64 -5.16 0.55 -12.89
CA LEU A 64 -5.76 1.72 -13.53
C LEU A 64 -5.69 1.65 -15.06
N LYS A 65 -4.77 0.86 -15.63
CA LYS A 65 -4.64 0.70 -17.09
C LYS A 65 -5.73 -0.21 -17.63
N ALA A 66 -5.98 -1.34 -16.95
CA ALA A 66 -7.02 -2.30 -17.33
C ALA A 66 -8.37 -2.05 -16.64
N ASN A 67 -8.44 -1.09 -15.72
CA ASN A 67 -9.60 -0.82 -14.87
C ASN A 67 -10.14 -2.09 -14.18
N THR A 68 -9.24 -2.90 -13.64
CA THR A 68 -9.57 -4.17 -12.95
C THR A 68 -9.28 -4.03 -11.45
N VAL A 69 -10.22 -4.49 -10.62
CA VAL A 69 -10.14 -4.36 -9.17
C VAL A 69 -10.02 -5.73 -8.51
N ARG A 70 -9.17 -5.83 -7.48
CA ARG A 70 -9.11 -6.97 -6.58
C ARG A 70 -9.05 -6.50 -5.13
N THR A 71 -9.95 -7.02 -4.31
CA THR A 71 -9.96 -6.76 -2.87
C THR A 71 -9.22 -7.86 -2.13
N ILE A 72 -8.30 -7.45 -1.25
CA ILE A 72 -7.48 -8.35 -0.43
C ILE A 72 -7.81 -8.09 1.04
N PRO A 73 -8.10 -9.12 1.87
CA PRO A 73 -8.22 -8.96 3.31
C PRO A 73 -6.96 -8.33 3.91
N ALA A 74 -7.10 -7.43 4.87
CA ALA A 74 -5.97 -6.74 5.49
C ALA A 74 -4.95 -7.72 6.11
N ALA A 75 -5.45 -8.82 6.69
CA ALA A 75 -4.63 -9.90 7.26
C ALA A 75 -3.77 -10.63 6.23
N ASP A 76 -4.17 -10.64 4.95
CA ASP A 76 -3.46 -11.35 3.89
C ASP A 76 -2.34 -10.50 3.26
N LEU A 77 -2.28 -9.19 3.54
CA LEU A 77 -1.27 -8.28 2.95
C LEU A 77 0.17 -8.69 3.27
N ALA A 78 0.41 -9.26 4.46
CA ALA A 78 1.71 -9.77 4.86
C ALA A 78 2.22 -10.88 3.93
N THR A 79 1.32 -11.63 3.30
CA THR A 79 1.66 -12.73 2.37
C THR A 79 2.00 -12.24 0.97
N ILE A 80 1.59 -11.02 0.60
CA ILE A 80 1.81 -10.46 -0.72
C ILE A 80 3.23 -9.89 -0.80
N THR A 81 4.04 -10.41 -1.71
CA THR A 81 5.43 -9.97 -1.92
C THR A 81 5.61 -9.10 -3.15
N GLU A 82 4.71 -9.20 -4.12
CA GLU A 82 4.78 -8.47 -5.39
C GLU A 82 3.36 -8.16 -5.90
N ILE A 83 3.17 -6.97 -6.49
CA ILE A 83 1.97 -6.63 -7.26
C ILE A 83 2.39 -6.37 -8.71
N ARG A 84 1.73 -7.08 -9.62
CA ARG A 84 1.84 -6.92 -11.07
C ARG A 84 0.56 -6.32 -11.63
N THR A 85 0.72 -5.35 -12.50
CA THR A 85 -0.36 -4.75 -13.29
C THR A 85 -0.12 -4.99 -14.78
N SER A 86 -1.05 -4.56 -15.61
CA SER A 86 -0.96 -4.55 -17.07
C SER A 86 0.13 -3.64 -17.62
N THR A 87 0.80 -2.87 -16.77
CA THR A 87 2.01 -2.09 -17.09
C THR A 87 3.28 -2.81 -16.65
N SER A 88 3.21 -3.68 -15.64
CA SER A 88 4.37 -4.45 -15.15
C SER A 88 4.84 -5.47 -16.18
N ASP A 89 3.92 -6.26 -16.73
CA ASP A 89 4.21 -7.28 -17.75
C ASP A 89 3.11 -7.31 -18.83
N PRO A 90 3.45 -7.59 -20.10
CA PRO A 90 2.44 -7.92 -21.10
C PRO A 90 1.70 -9.20 -20.69
N ILE A 91 0.38 -9.22 -20.91
CA ILE A 91 -0.42 -10.42 -20.68
C ILE A 91 0.11 -11.55 -21.59
N GLY A 92 0.58 -12.64 -20.97
CA GLY A 92 1.06 -13.83 -21.68
C GLY A 92 2.57 -13.85 -22.00
N ALA A 93 3.37 -13.00 -21.37
CA ALA A 93 4.84 -13.06 -21.41
C ALA A 93 5.42 -14.13 -20.47
#